data_AF-A0A4R8DYA9-F1
#
_entry.id   AF-A0A4R8DYA9-F1
#
_cell.length_a   1.000
_cell.length_b   1.000
_cell.length_c   1.000
_cell.angle_alpha   90.00
_cell.angle_beta   90.00
_cell.angle_gamma   90.00
#
_symmetry.space_group_name_H-M   'P 1'
#
loop_
_entity.id
_entity.type
_entity.pdbx_description
1 polymer ?
#
loop_
_entity_poly.entity_id
_entity_poly.type
_entity_poly.pdbx_seq_one_letter_code
_entity_poly.pdbx_strand_id
1 'polypeptide(L)'
;MRGASPRRTLSFMTRHDQNGADLDLWDQVTRTYFTERLGVVPTNDTRQHQRTAPGVDLYVDPICPYTWVVACWLREVAQHRDLDLRYHVMSLLMLNEGRDDTYSRQLDASTGPSRVATAVVTHHGSEAFRTWHGAFGNLIFDHWRYPTPTEYRDASVAALSEVGLQETLADAADTTEYDEALRRSHNEGTLPVGIDGGTPVVHIDGTAFFGPVLNAVPRGDDALRLFDGVRLLAGCPDFYELKRTRSTPPDVSYRPMEGRHRDERR
;
A
#
# COMPACT_ATOMS: atom_id res chain seq x y z
N MET A 1 28.92 63.97 -6.66
CA MET A 1 29.34 62.87 -5.77
C MET A 1 28.33 61.74 -5.89
N ARG A 2 28.70 60.64 -6.56
CA ARG A 2 27.89 59.41 -6.68
C ARG A 2 28.53 58.36 -5.77
N GLY A 3 27.82 57.95 -4.71
CA GLY A 3 28.28 56.90 -3.80
C GLY A 3 27.75 55.55 -4.25
N ALA A 4 28.64 54.67 -4.69
CA ALA A 4 28.34 53.29 -5.06
C ALA A 4 28.14 52.42 -3.81
N SER A 5 27.16 51.52 -3.87
CA SER A 5 26.88 50.51 -2.85
C SER A 5 27.90 49.37 -2.93
N PRO A 6 28.46 48.87 -1.81
CA PRO A 6 29.47 47.81 -1.87
C PRO A 6 28.81 46.43 -2.07
N ARG A 7 29.22 45.74 -3.15
CA ARG A 7 28.96 44.32 -3.36
C ARG A 7 29.65 43.50 -2.25
N ARG A 8 28.89 42.67 -1.53
CA ARG A 8 29.46 41.65 -0.64
C ARG A 8 29.59 40.32 -1.38
N THR A 9 30.82 39.82 -1.45
CA THR A 9 31.23 38.51 -1.96
C THR A 9 30.69 37.40 -1.05
N LEU A 10 30.08 36.34 -1.64
CA LEU A 10 29.79 35.11 -0.90
C LEU A 10 31.11 34.40 -0.58
N SER A 11 31.47 34.38 0.70
CA SER A 11 32.48 33.46 1.22
C SER A 11 31.85 32.07 1.32
N PHE A 12 32.52 31.06 0.76
CA PHE A 12 32.20 29.66 0.99
C PHE A 12 32.16 29.40 2.50
N MET A 13 31.05 28.85 3.00
CA MET A 13 30.95 28.36 4.37
C MET A 13 31.95 27.22 4.56
N THR A 14 32.96 27.49 5.38
CA THR A 14 33.82 26.50 6.04
C THR A 14 32.97 25.43 6.72
N ARG A 15 33.43 24.17 6.66
CA ARG A 15 32.88 23.02 7.41
C ARG A 15 32.49 23.48 8.82
N HIS A 16 31.22 23.28 9.18
CA HIS A 16 30.79 23.41 10.57
C HIS A 16 31.54 22.36 11.38
N ASP A 17 32.40 22.81 12.30
CA ASP A 17 32.74 22.04 13.50
C ASP A 17 31.43 21.88 14.29
N GLN A 18 30.79 20.73 14.19
CA GLN A 18 29.65 20.39 15.03
C GLN A 18 30.19 19.88 16.36
N ASN A 19 29.85 20.58 17.45
CA ASN A 19 30.25 20.22 18.81
C ASN A 19 29.71 18.82 19.20
N GLY A 20 30.53 18.01 19.89
CA GLY A 20 30.22 16.62 20.23
C GLY A 20 28.93 16.38 21.04
N ALA A 21 28.43 17.38 21.77
CA ALA A 21 27.18 17.25 22.55
C ALA A 21 25.91 17.22 21.68
N ASP A 22 25.93 17.84 20.49
CA ASP A 22 24.78 17.81 19.57
C ASP A 22 24.70 16.47 18.83
N LEU A 23 25.87 15.89 18.48
CA LEU A 23 25.95 14.55 17.92
C LEU A 23 25.43 13.49 18.90
N ASP A 24 25.74 13.64 20.20
CA ASP A 24 25.23 12.76 21.25
C ASP A 24 23.69 12.79 21.36
N LEU A 25 23.06 13.96 21.19
CA LEU A 25 21.61 14.09 21.23
C LEU A 25 20.93 13.45 20.03
N TRP A 26 21.46 13.66 18.82
CA TRP A 26 20.92 13.04 17.59
C TRP A 26 21.15 11.53 17.55
N ASP A 27 22.29 11.06 18.07
CA ASP A 27 22.57 9.63 18.25
C ASP A 27 21.62 9.00 19.27
N GLN A 28 21.26 9.72 20.34
CA GLN A 28 20.30 9.24 21.34
C GLN A 28 18.89 9.16 20.77
N VAL A 29 18.43 10.16 20.02
CA VAL A 29 17.12 10.15 19.33
C VAL A 29 17.03 8.97 18.36
N THR A 30 18.10 8.75 17.59
CA THR A 30 18.21 7.62 16.65
C THR A 30 18.15 6.29 17.40
N ARG A 31 18.93 6.12 18.48
CA ARG A 31 18.96 4.88 19.28
C ARG A 31 17.62 4.58 19.95
N THR A 32 16.96 5.57 20.54
CA THR A 32 15.63 5.42 21.15
C THR A 32 14.57 5.04 20.12
N TYR A 33 14.59 5.66 18.93
CA TYR A 33 13.64 5.30 17.87
C TYR A 33 13.85 3.86 17.37
N PHE A 34 15.10 3.47 17.06
CA PHE A 34 15.38 2.17 16.45
C PHE A 34 15.44 1.01 17.44
N THR A 35 16.00 1.20 18.64
CA THR A 35 16.21 0.11 19.60
C THR A 35 15.00 -0.11 20.52
N GLU A 36 14.38 0.97 21.00
CA GLU A 36 13.33 0.86 22.04
C GLU A 36 11.92 0.75 21.42
N ARG A 37 11.70 1.30 20.23
CA ARG A 37 10.37 1.38 19.60
C ARG A 37 10.13 0.32 18.53
N LEU A 38 11.14 -0.06 17.75
CA LEU A 38 10.99 -0.96 16.61
C LEU A 38 11.35 -2.42 16.90
N GLY A 39 12.20 -2.71 17.90
CA GLY A 39 12.58 -4.10 18.25
C GLY A 39 13.23 -4.90 17.11
N VAL A 40 13.67 -4.23 16.03
CA VAL A 40 14.18 -4.82 14.80
C VAL A 40 15.53 -4.19 14.46
N VAL A 41 16.50 -5.02 14.04
CA VAL A 41 17.74 -4.55 13.40
C VAL A 41 17.46 -4.44 11.90
N PRO A 42 17.53 -3.25 11.28
CA PRO A 42 17.30 -3.10 9.85
C PRO A 42 18.34 -3.93 9.08
N THR A 43 17.86 -4.84 8.24
CA THR A 43 18.73 -5.58 7.31
C THR A 43 18.54 -4.96 5.93
N ASN A 44 19.61 -4.38 5.39
CA ASN A 44 19.68 -4.02 3.98
C ASN A 44 19.95 -5.28 3.16
N ASP A 45 18.98 -6.19 3.07
CA ASP A 45 19.04 -7.28 2.10
C ASP A 45 18.46 -6.80 0.76
N THR A 46 19.21 -5.92 0.09
CA THR A 46 18.88 -5.47 -1.27
C THR A 46 19.23 -6.57 -2.26
N ARG A 47 18.51 -7.69 -2.22
CA ARG A 47 18.61 -8.72 -3.25
C ARG A 47 17.93 -8.23 -4.52
N GLN A 48 18.70 -7.51 -5.35
CA GLN A 48 18.35 -7.25 -6.74
C GLN A 48 18.26 -8.58 -7.50
N HIS A 49 17.08 -9.18 -7.54
CA HIS A 49 16.80 -10.19 -8.55
C HIS A 49 16.70 -9.47 -9.89
N GLN A 50 17.49 -9.92 -10.88
CA GLN A 50 17.34 -9.53 -12.28
C GLN A 50 15.99 -10.01 -12.80
N ARG A 51 14.93 -9.30 -12.45
CA ARG A 51 13.61 -9.49 -13.01
C ARG A 51 13.51 -8.64 -14.27
N THR A 52 12.95 -9.23 -15.32
CA THR A 52 12.68 -8.53 -16.58
C THR A 52 11.56 -7.49 -16.43
N ALA A 53 10.62 -7.73 -15.51
CA ALA A 53 9.54 -6.81 -15.13
C ALA A 53 9.67 -6.35 -13.65
N PRO A 54 9.31 -5.09 -13.32
CA PRO A 54 9.32 -4.60 -11.95
C PRO A 54 8.50 -5.47 -11.00
N GLY A 55 9.01 -5.66 -9.78
CA GLY A 55 8.32 -6.29 -8.66
C GLY A 55 7.42 -5.37 -7.92
N VAL A 56 6.17 -5.78 -7.77
CA VAL A 56 5.19 -5.06 -6.97
C VAL A 56 4.43 -6.07 -6.11
N ASP A 57 4.61 -5.98 -4.80
CA ASP A 57 3.81 -6.71 -3.83
C ASP A 57 2.83 -5.71 -3.18
N LEU A 58 1.53 -5.91 -3.40
CA LEU A 58 0.48 -5.09 -2.80
C LEU A 58 -0.17 -5.87 -1.66
N TYR A 59 -0.17 -5.28 -0.46
CA TYR A 59 -0.81 -5.85 0.72
C TYR A 59 -2.22 -5.27 0.89
N VAL A 60 -3.20 -6.16 0.84
CA VAL A 60 -4.60 -5.82 0.64
C VAL A 60 -5.46 -6.29 1.79
N ASP A 61 -6.08 -5.34 2.48
CA ASP A 61 -7.31 -5.60 3.19
C ASP A 61 -8.46 -5.25 2.22
N PRO A 62 -9.37 -6.18 1.90
CA PRO A 62 -10.44 -5.95 0.93
C PRO A 62 -11.37 -4.79 1.29
N ILE A 63 -11.50 -4.43 2.57
CA ILE A 63 -12.39 -3.34 3.01
C ILE A 63 -11.70 -1.97 2.97
N CYS A 64 -10.40 -1.90 2.66
CA CYS A 64 -9.66 -0.64 2.65
C CYS A 64 -9.83 0.14 1.34
N PRO A 65 -10.46 1.34 1.36
CA PRO A 65 -10.64 2.13 0.15
C PRO A 65 -9.32 2.71 -0.40
N TYR A 66 -8.32 2.96 0.45
CA TYR A 66 -7.02 3.49 -0.02
C TYR A 66 -6.24 2.43 -0.78
N THR A 67 -6.26 1.19 -0.28
CA THR A 67 -5.68 0.04 -0.98
C THR A 67 -6.43 -0.23 -2.27
N TRP A 68 -7.77 -0.13 -2.30
CA TRP A 68 -8.54 -0.24 -3.53
C TRP A 68 -8.09 0.74 -4.62
N VAL A 69 -7.92 2.02 -4.28
CA VAL A 69 -7.44 3.04 -5.24
C VAL A 69 -6.05 2.68 -5.80
N VAL A 70 -5.14 2.18 -4.96
CA VAL A 70 -3.82 1.71 -5.40
C VAL A 70 -3.90 0.45 -6.25
N ALA A 71 -4.76 -0.51 -5.89
CA ALA A 71 -5.01 -1.70 -6.70
C ALA A 71 -5.51 -1.33 -8.11
N CYS A 72 -6.46 -0.40 -8.21
CA CYS A 72 -6.95 0.12 -9.47
C CYS A 72 -5.86 0.86 -10.26
N TRP A 73 -5.01 1.62 -9.59
CA TRP A 73 -3.88 2.30 -10.24
C TRP A 73 -2.88 1.30 -10.80
N LEU A 74 -2.52 0.25 -10.05
CA LEU A 74 -1.62 -0.79 -10.53
C LEU A 74 -2.24 -1.59 -11.69
N ARG A 75 -3.57 -1.74 -11.72
CA ARG A 75 -4.29 -2.27 -12.89
C ARG A 75 -4.15 -1.37 -14.12
N GLU A 76 -4.26 -0.04 -13.97
CA GLU A 76 -4.01 0.92 -15.07
C GLU A 76 -2.57 0.83 -15.58
N VAL A 77 -1.59 0.76 -14.67
CA VAL A 77 -0.19 0.58 -15.03
C VAL A 77 0.01 -0.71 -15.83
N ALA A 78 -0.56 -1.83 -15.36
CA ALA A 78 -0.44 -3.14 -15.99
C ALA A 78 -1.08 -3.22 -17.40
N GLN A 79 -1.94 -2.26 -17.79
CA GLN A 79 -2.45 -2.16 -19.17
C GLN A 79 -1.39 -1.65 -20.16
N HIS A 80 -0.35 -0.97 -19.67
CA HIS A 80 0.61 -0.25 -20.49
C HIS A 80 2.06 -0.75 -20.33
N ARG A 81 2.33 -1.58 -19.32
CA ARG A 81 3.64 -2.22 -19.10
C ARG A 81 3.50 -3.56 -18.40
N ASP A 82 4.49 -4.42 -18.58
CA ASP A 82 4.60 -5.63 -17.79
C ASP A 82 4.98 -5.30 -16.34
N LEU A 83 4.23 -5.87 -15.40
CA LEU A 83 4.51 -5.90 -13.97
C LEU A 83 4.38 -7.36 -13.52
N ASP A 84 5.30 -7.86 -12.69
CA ASP A 84 4.96 -9.03 -11.88
C ASP A 84 4.46 -8.51 -10.52
N LEU A 85 3.14 -8.30 -10.55
CA LEU A 85 2.28 -7.72 -9.53
C LEU A 85 1.61 -8.85 -8.74
N ARG A 86 1.86 -8.88 -7.43
CA ARG A 86 1.38 -9.93 -6.52
C ARG A 86 0.54 -9.32 -5.42
N TYR A 87 -0.56 -10.00 -5.09
CA TYR A 87 -1.48 -9.55 -4.06
C TYR A 87 -1.29 -10.44 -2.82
N HIS A 88 -1.10 -9.80 -1.68
CA HIS A 88 -1.00 -10.43 -0.37
C HIS A 88 -2.16 -9.94 0.50
N VAL A 89 -2.63 -10.77 1.42
CA VAL A 89 -3.72 -10.37 2.31
C VAL A 89 -3.14 -9.65 3.52
N MET A 90 -3.76 -8.57 3.94
CA MET A 90 -3.48 -7.95 5.24
C MET A 90 -4.79 -7.60 5.94
N SER A 91 -4.71 -7.28 7.22
CA SER A 91 -5.88 -6.90 8.03
C SER A 91 -5.73 -5.50 8.62
N LEU A 92 -6.73 -4.65 8.39
CA LEU A 92 -6.89 -3.37 9.08
C LEU A 92 -7.18 -3.59 10.56
N LEU A 93 -7.88 -4.66 10.95
CA LEU A 93 -8.08 -5.01 12.35
C LEU A 93 -6.72 -5.21 13.04
N MET A 94 -5.85 -6.04 12.44
CA MET A 94 -4.49 -6.27 12.95
C MET A 94 -3.63 -5.00 12.92
N LEU A 95 -3.76 -4.18 11.87
CA LEU A 95 -3.04 -2.90 11.77
C LEU A 95 -3.40 -1.91 12.90
N ASN A 96 -4.62 -2.02 13.44
CA ASN A 96 -5.14 -1.14 14.48
C ASN A 96 -5.21 -1.83 15.86
N GLU A 97 -4.59 -3.00 16.02
CA GLU A 97 -4.49 -3.67 17.33
C GLU A 97 -3.82 -2.76 18.36
N GLY A 98 -4.40 -2.70 19.56
CA GLY A 98 -3.93 -1.84 20.65
C GLY A 98 -4.32 -0.36 20.54
N ARG A 99 -5.03 0.06 19.47
CA ARG A 99 -5.64 1.39 19.39
C ARG A 99 -7.03 1.36 20.01
N ASP A 100 -7.26 2.20 21.02
CA ASP A 100 -8.57 2.34 21.67
C ASP A 100 -9.31 3.56 21.08
N ASP A 101 -9.89 3.39 19.88
CA ASP A 101 -10.72 4.40 19.25
C ASP A 101 -12.02 3.80 18.69
N THR A 102 -12.94 4.66 18.22
CA THR A 102 -14.23 4.21 17.67
C THR A 102 -14.05 3.44 16.36
N TYR A 103 -12.99 3.74 15.60
CA TYR A 103 -12.73 3.10 14.32
C TYR A 103 -12.26 1.65 14.51
N SER A 104 -11.32 1.40 15.44
CA SER A 104 -10.85 0.04 15.76
C SER A 104 -11.98 -0.88 16.22
N ARG A 105 -12.93 -0.36 17.00
CA ARG A 105 -14.13 -1.11 17.43
C ARG A 105 -15.08 -1.48 16.28
N GLN A 106 -15.13 -0.68 15.22
CA GLN A 106 -15.96 -0.98 14.04
C GLN A 106 -15.31 -1.99 13.10
N LEU A 107 -13.97 -2.11 13.13
CA LEU A 107 -13.22 -3.05 12.28
C LEU A 107 -13.48 -4.51 12.63
N ASP A 108 -13.71 -4.81 13.91
CA ASP A 108 -13.96 -6.20 14.35
C ASP A 108 -15.18 -6.81 13.64
N ALA A 109 -16.27 -6.03 13.53
CA ALA A 109 -17.47 -6.44 12.79
C ALA A 109 -17.27 -6.49 11.25
N SER A 110 -16.19 -5.91 10.74
CA SER A 110 -15.95 -5.72 9.29
C SER A 110 -14.80 -6.57 8.76
N THR A 111 -14.18 -7.43 9.58
CA THR A 111 -12.98 -8.21 9.23
C THR A 111 -13.25 -9.43 8.33
N GLY A 112 -14.53 -9.82 8.19
CA GLY A 112 -14.96 -11.01 7.44
C GLY A 112 -14.30 -11.16 6.06
N PRO A 113 -14.28 -10.13 5.20
CA PRO A 113 -13.64 -10.20 3.89
C PRO A 113 -12.15 -10.54 3.91
N SER A 114 -11.38 -10.11 4.92
CA SER A 114 -9.95 -10.44 5.04
C SER A 114 -9.74 -11.92 5.35
N ARG A 115 -10.65 -12.56 6.08
CA ARG A 115 -10.64 -14.02 6.29
C ARG A 115 -11.04 -14.78 5.03
N VAL A 116 -12.07 -14.34 4.31
CA VAL A 116 -12.45 -14.90 3.00
C VAL A 116 -11.31 -14.81 2.01
N ALA A 117 -10.66 -13.65 1.91
CA ALA A 117 -9.47 -13.43 1.09
C ALA A 117 -8.34 -14.41 1.46
N THR A 118 -8.10 -14.63 2.76
CA THR A 118 -7.08 -15.57 3.23
C THR A 118 -7.42 -17.01 2.85
N ALA A 119 -8.69 -17.41 2.94
CA ALA A 119 -9.14 -18.72 2.45
C ALA A 119 -8.94 -18.85 0.93
N VAL A 120 -9.30 -17.83 0.14
CA VAL A 120 -9.06 -17.81 -1.32
C VAL A 120 -7.58 -17.96 -1.64
N VAL A 121 -6.69 -17.21 -0.98
CA VAL A 121 -5.23 -17.35 -1.19
C VAL A 121 -4.74 -18.75 -0.80
N THR A 122 -5.22 -19.28 0.33
CA THR A 122 -4.79 -20.60 0.84
C THR A 122 -5.14 -21.73 -0.13
N HIS A 123 -6.35 -21.70 -0.71
CA HIS A 123 -6.85 -22.79 -1.57
C HIS A 123 -6.58 -22.58 -3.06
N HIS A 124 -6.46 -21.33 -3.51
CA HIS A 124 -6.42 -20.97 -4.93
C HIS A 124 -5.29 -20.01 -5.34
N GLY A 125 -4.50 -19.52 -4.38
CA GLY A 125 -3.32 -18.68 -4.62
C GLY A 125 -3.60 -17.20 -4.86
N SER A 126 -2.50 -16.43 -5.01
CA SER A 126 -2.53 -14.96 -5.09
C SER A 126 -3.30 -14.42 -6.31
N GLU A 127 -3.22 -15.08 -7.47
CA GLU A 127 -3.95 -14.64 -8.67
C GLU A 127 -5.48 -14.78 -8.51
N ALA A 128 -5.94 -15.84 -7.85
CA ALA A 128 -7.36 -16.02 -7.55
C ALA A 128 -7.85 -14.91 -6.61
N PHE A 129 -7.05 -14.57 -5.59
CA PHE A 129 -7.34 -13.45 -4.70
C PHE A 129 -7.35 -12.10 -5.43
N ARG A 130 -6.37 -11.84 -6.31
CA ARG A 130 -6.34 -10.61 -7.11
C ARG A 130 -7.60 -10.46 -7.96
N THR A 131 -8.06 -11.55 -8.58
CA THR A 131 -9.27 -11.57 -9.42
C THR A 131 -10.52 -11.38 -8.56
N TRP A 132 -10.64 -12.12 -7.46
CA TRP A 132 -11.75 -11.99 -6.50
C TRP A 132 -11.83 -10.58 -5.89
N HIS A 133 -10.71 -10.01 -5.45
CA HIS A 133 -10.65 -8.65 -4.92
C HIS A 133 -11.09 -7.61 -5.96
N GLY A 134 -10.75 -7.83 -7.23
CA GLY A 134 -11.24 -6.99 -8.34
C GLY A 134 -12.76 -6.99 -8.45
N ALA A 135 -13.39 -8.17 -8.42
CA ALA A 135 -14.85 -8.32 -8.46
C ALA A 135 -15.52 -7.77 -7.19
N PHE A 136 -15.02 -8.15 -6.02
CA PHE A 136 -15.49 -7.68 -4.72
C PHE A 136 -15.45 -6.16 -4.61
N GLY A 137 -14.32 -5.54 -4.97
CA GLY A 137 -14.15 -4.11 -4.86
C GLY A 137 -15.04 -3.32 -5.83
N ASN A 138 -15.38 -3.86 -7.00
CA ASN A 138 -16.36 -3.23 -7.90
C ASN A 138 -17.76 -3.13 -7.28
N LEU A 139 -18.12 -4.07 -6.39
CA LEU A 139 -19.40 -4.07 -5.68
C LEU A 139 -19.40 -3.14 -4.45
N ILE A 140 -18.26 -3.06 -3.77
CA ILE A 140 -18.13 -2.34 -2.49
C ILE A 140 -17.74 -0.87 -2.67
N PHE A 141 -16.83 -0.58 -3.59
CA PHE A 141 -16.23 0.75 -3.78
C PHE A 141 -16.91 1.52 -4.92
N ASP A 142 -18.23 1.46 -4.95
CA ASP A 142 -19.07 2.18 -5.91
C ASP A 142 -19.20 3.68 -5.55
N HIS A 143 -19.14 4.01 -4.27
CA HIS A 143 -19.06 5.37 -3.74
C HIS A 143 -18.41 5.39 -2.34
N TRP A 144 -18.07 6.58 -1.83
CA TRP A 144 -17.45 6.72 -0.50
C TRP A 144 -18.46 6.49 0.63
N ARG A 145 -18.39 5.32 1.28
CA ARG A 145 -19.26 4.91 2.39
C ARG A 145 -18.61 3.85 3.27
N TYR A 146 -19.30 3.43 4.33
CA TYR A 146 -18.94 2.30 5.18
C TYR A 146 -19.98 1.18 5.02
N PRO A 147 -19.70 0.11 4.25
CA PRO A 147 -20.61 -1.03 4.11
C PRO A 147 -20.86 -1.75 5.44
N THR A 148 -22.03 -2.36 5.55
CA THR A 148 -22.42 -3.23 6.67
C THR A 148 -21.79 -4.63 6.55
N PRO A 149 -21.71 -5.40 7.66
CA PRO A 149 -21.23 -6.79 7.61
C PRO A 149 -22.01 -7.66 6.61
N THR A 150 -23.32 -7.47 6.49
CA THR A 150 -24.16 -8.18 5.52
C THR A 150 -23.78 -7.82 4.09
N GLU A 151 -23.62 -6.53 3.77
CA GLU A 151 -23.19 -6.10 2.43
C GLU A 151 -21.81 -6.67 2.06
N TYR A 152 -20.89 -6.72 3.01
CA TYR A 152 -19.59 -7.37 2.80
C TYR A 152 -19.72 -8.87 2.52
N ARG A 153 -20.59 -9.58 3.24
CA ARG A 153 -20.83 -11.01 3.01
C ARG A 153 -21.46 -11.26 1.65
N ASP A 154 -22.50 -10.49 1.30
CA ASP A 154 -23.19 -10.60 0.01
C ASP A 154 -22.25 -10.31 -1.16
N ALA A 155 -21.42 -9.25 -1.06
CA ALA A 155 -20.41 -8.94 -2.06
C ALA A 155 -19.33 -10.02 -2.16
N SER A 156 -18.93 -10.65 -1.04
CA SER A 156 -17.96 -11.74 -1.04
C SER A 156 -18.49 -12.95 -1.80
N VAL A 157 -19.74 -13.36 -1.53
CA VAL A 157 -20.41 -14.47 -2.23
C VAL A 157 -20.56 -14.16 -3.72
N ALA A 158 -21.08 -12.98 -4.06
CA ALA A 158 -21.26 -12.57 -5.46
C ALA A 158 -19.92 -12.56 -6.23
N ALA A 159 -18.86 -12.01 -5.62
CA ALA A 159 -17.54 -11.98 -6.23
C ALA A 159 -16.94 -13.38 -6.39
N LEU A 160 -17.09 -14.29 -5.42
CA LEU A 160 -16.67 -15.69 -5.54
C LEU A 160 -17.36 -16.37 -6.72
N SER A 161 -18.67 -16.20 -6.84
CA SER A 161 -19.49 -16.74 -7.93
C SER A 161 -19.04 -16.20 -9.29
N GLU A 162 -18.83 -14.87 -9.40
CA GLU A 162 -18.37 -14.19 -10.62
C GLU A 162 -17.03 -14.74 -11.12
N VAL A 163 -16.09 -15.02 -10.21
CA VAL A 163 -14.76 -15.52 -10.57
C VAL A 163 -14.67 -17.04 -10.64
N GLY A 164 -15.80 -17.75 -10.53
CA GLY A 164 -15.89 -19.21 -10.64
C GLY A 164 -15.32 -19.97 -9.43
N LEU A 165 -15.26 -19.34 -8.26
CA LEU A 165 -14.85 -19.95 -6.99
C LEU A 165 -16.07 -20.43 -6.20
N GLN A 166 -15.84 -21.33 -5.24
CA GLN A 166 -16.91 -21.86 -4.40
C GLN A 166 -17.44 -20.79 -3.44
N GLU A 167 -18.75 -20.52 -3.50
CA GLU A 167 -19.42 -19.54 -2.64
C GLU A 167 -19.27 -19.85 -1.14
N THR A 168 -19.10 -21.13 -0.78
CA THR A 168 -18.87 -21.58 0.61
C THR A 168 -17.57 -21.04 1.21
N LEU A 169 -16.62 -20.54 0.40
CA LEU A 169 -15.45 -19.83 0.93
C LEU A 169 -15.83 -18.57 1.71
N ALA A 170 -17.03 -18.00 1.48
CA ALA A 170 -17.53 -16.87 2.25
C ALA A 170 -17.76 -17.21 3.74
N ASP A 171 -17.96 -18.49 4.07
CA ASP A 171 -18.15 -18.93 5.46
C ASP A 171 -16.88 -18.75 6.31
N ALA A 172 -15.72 -18.59 5.67
CA ALA A 172 -14.48 -18.26 6.37
C ALA A 172 -14.57 -16.95 7.15
N ALA A 173 -15.47 -16.03 6.77
CA ALA A 173 -15.71 -14.77 7.47
C ALA A 173 -16.06 -14.98 8.96
N ASP A 174 -16.75 -16.08 9.27
CA ASP A 174 -17.34 -16.38 10.57
C ASP A 174 -16.45 -17.32 11.42
N THR A 175 -15.22 -17.60 10.97
CA THR A 175 -14.29 -18.51 11.65
C THR A 175 -12.93 -17.87 11.86
N THR A 176 -12.13 -18.40 12.79
CA THR A 176 -10.74 -17.97 13.01
C THR A 176 -9.72 -18.92 12.41
N GLU A 177 -10.15 -19.89 11.60
CA GLU A 177 -9.30 -20.94 11.01
C GLU A 177 -8.08 -20.37 10.27
N TYR A 178 -8.26 -19.21 9.62
CA TYR A 178 -7.26 -18.57 8.78
C TYR A 178 -6.51 -17.41 9.47
N ASP A 179 -6.81 -17.09 10.74
CA ASP A 179 -6.29 -15.89 11.41
C ASP A 179 -4.76 -15.91 11.56
N GLU A 180 -4.15 -17.08 11.77
CA GLU A 180 -2.69 -17.22 11.86
C GLU A 180 -2.01 -16.98 10.49
N ALA A 181 -2.59 -17.49 9.41
CA ALA A 181 -2.08 -17.24 8.06
C ALA A 181 -2.23 -15.76 7.68
N LEU A 182 -3.36 -15.15 8.03
CA LEU A 182 -3.61 -13.71 7.86
C LEU A 182 -2.59 -12.87 8.64
N ARG A 183 -2.29 -13.23 9.90
CA ARG A 183 -1.31 -12.51 10.73
C ARG A 183 0.10 -12.60 10.14
N ARG A 184 0.49 -13.76 9.63
CA ARG A 184 1.78 -13.94 8.96
C ARG A 184 1.90 -13.03 7.74
N SER A 185 0.91 -13.07 6.84
CA SER A 185 0.90 -12.25 5.63
C SER A 185 0.84 -10.75 5.95
N HIS A 186 0.05 -10.35 6.96
CA HIS A 186 0.03 -8.98 7.47
C HIS A 186 1.43 -8.53 7.93
N ASN A 187 2.09 -9.31 8.78
CA ASN A 187 3.40 -8.98 9.33
C ASN A 187 4.49 -8.89 8.26
N GLU A 188 4.47 -9.78 7.27
CA GLU A 188 5.39 -9.74 6.11
C GLU A 188 5.30 -8.41 5.36
N GLY A 189 4.09 -7.83 5.25
CA GLY A 189 3.88 -6.56 4.58
C GLY A 189 4.21 -5.34 5.43
N THR A 190 3.74 -5.33 6.68
CA THR A 190 3.71 -4.11 7.51
C THR A 190 4.97 -3.90 8.34
N LEU A 191 5.62 -4.96 8.84
CA LEU A 191 6.83 -4.82 9.66
C LEU A 191 7.98 -4.14 8.92
N PRO A 192 8.25 -4.42 7.61
CA PRO A 192 9.29 -3.71 6.87
C PRO A 192 9.05 -2.21 6.68
N VAL A 193 7.79 -1.75 6.79
CA VAL A 193 7.43 -0.33 6.70
C VAL A 193 7.68 0.43 8.01
N GLY A 194 7.63 -0.28 9.15
CA GLY A 194 7.76 0.28 10.49
C GLY A 194 6.41 0.52 11.20
N ILE A 195 6.50 0.92 12.48
CA ILE A 195 5.38 0.96 13.44
C ILE A 195 4.37 2.09 13.23
N ASP A 196 4.75 3.16 12.53
CA ASP A 196 3.90 4.35 12.35
C ASP A 196 3.15 4.32 10.98
N GLY A 197 3.15 3.17 10.30
CA GLY A 197 2.55 2.97 8.97
C GLY A 197 1.03 2.84 8.98
N GLY A 198 0.43 3.08 7.81
CA GLY A 198 -0.99 2.86 7.53
C GLY A 198 -1.18 2.02 6.25
N THR A 199 -2.38 2.09 5.66
CA THR A 199 -2.62 1.57 4.30
C THR A 199 -2.71 2.72 3.30
N PRO A 200 -2.24 2.53 2.05
CA PRO A 200 -1.81 1.28 1.43
C PRO A 200 -0.36 0.90 1.76
N VAL A 201 -0.04 -0.40 1.66
CA VAL A 201 1.32 -0.94 1.82
C VAL A 201 1.73 -1.60 0.51
N VAL A 202 2.84 -1.12 -0.07
CA VAL A 202 3.37 -1.60 -1.35
C VAL A 202 4.86 -1.88 -1.18
N HIS A 203 5.34 -3.01 -1.67
CA HIS A 203 6.76 -3.25 -1.86
C HIS A 203 7.09 -3.15 -3.35
N ILE A 204 8.06 -2.31 -3.71
CA ILE A 204 8.51 -2.13 -5.10
C ILE A 204 9.95 -2.58 -5.21
N ASP A 205 10.20 -3.57 -6.07
CA ASP A 205 11.51 -4.23 -6.23
C ASP A 205 12.13 -4.65 -4.87
N GLY A 206 11.28 -5.01 -3.90
CA GLY A 206 11.65 -5.42 -2.54
C GLY A 206 11.69 -4.30 -1.49
N THR A 207 11.62 -3.02 -1.88
CA THR A 207 11.59 -1.91 -0.93
C THR A 207 10.17 -1.61 -0.47
N ALA A 208 9.92 -1.68 0.84
CA ALA A 208 8.59 -1.50 1.43
C ALA A 208 8.25 -0.04 1.73
N PHE A 209 7.02 0.38 1.39
CA PHE A 209 6.50 1.71 1.66
C PHE A 209 5.09 1.69 2.22
N PHE A 210 4.82 2.64 3.13
CA PHE A 210 3.49 3.19 3.32
C PHE A 210 3.19 4.15 2.16
N GLY A 211 2.26 3.77 1.30
CA GLY A 211 1.90 4.52 0.10
C GLY A 211 2.27 3.82 -1.22
N PRO A 212 2.04 4.48 -2.36
CA PRO A 212 1.57 5.86 -2.47
C PRO A 212 0.12 6.03 -2.00
N VAL A 213 -0.14 7.05 -1.18
CA VAL A 213 -1.50 7.39 -0.76
C VAL A 213 -2.14 8.26 -1.84
N LEU A 214 -3.16 7.71 -2.52
CA LEU A 214 -3.84 8.36 -3.65
C LEU A 214 -5.27 8.73 -3.29
N ASN A 215 -5.71 9.91 -3.74
CA ASN A 215 -7.09 10.36 -3.54
C ASN A 215 -8.03 9.94 -4.68
N ALA A 216 -7.49 9.60 -5.85
CA ALA A 216 -8.23 9.13 -7.01
C ALA A 216 -7.27 8.28 -7.85
N VAL A 217 -7.81 7.40 -8.67
CA VAL A 217 -6.99 6.50 -9.50
C VAL A 217 -6.43 7.26 -10.71
N PRO A 218 -5.10 7.43 -10.86
CA PRO A 218 -4.50 7.99 -12.07
C PRO A 218 -4.74 7.08 -13.28
N ARG A 219 -4.81 7.66 -14.48
CA ARG A 219 -5.12 6.96 -15.74
C ARG A 219 -4.01 7.15 -16.76
N GLY A 220 -3.84 6.18 -17.67
CA GLY A 220 -2.95 6.30 -18.83
C GLY A 220 -1.53 6.74 -18.46
N ASP A 221 -1.00 7.75 -19.17
CA ASP A 221 0.35 8.25 -18.98
C ASP A 221 0.62 8.77 -17.55
N ASP A 222 -0.39 9.32 -16.87
CA ASP A 222 -0.21 9.78 -15.49
C ASP A 222 -0.07 8.60 -14.50
N ALA A 223 -0.72 7.47 -14.77
CA ALA A 223 -0.52 6.25 -14.00
C ALA A 223 0.92 5.73 -14.12
N LEU A 224 1.46 5.75 -15.35
CA LEU A 224 2.85 5.35 -15.63
C LEU A 224 3.86 6.30 -14.99
N ARG A 225 3.68 7.62 -15.15
CA ARG A 225 4.57 8.63 -14.57
C ARG A 225 4.62 8.54 -13.06
N LEU A 226 3.48 8.32 -12.40
CA LEU A 226 3.46 8.08 -10.97
C LEU A 226 4.25 6.82 -10.60
N PHE A 227 4.05 5.72 -11.34
CA PHE A 227 4.74 4.46 -11.05
C PHE A 227 6.26 4.60 -11.17
N ASP A 228 6.73 5.23 -12.24
CA ASP A 228 8.17 5.48 -12.43
C ASP A 228 8.72 6.39 -11.33
N GLY A 229 7.96 7.39 -10.90
CA GLY A 229 8.33 8.26 -9.79
C GLY A 229 8.45 7.52 -8.46
N VAL A 230 7.45 6.70 -8.10
CA VAL A 230 7.49 5.89 -6.86
C VAL A 230 8.62 4.87 -6.91
N ARG A 231 8.81 4.19 -8.05
CA ARG A 231 9.90 3.24 -8.23
C ARG A 231 11.28 3.90 -8.15
N LEU A 232 11.44 5.11 -8.69
CA LEU A 232 12.69 5.87 -8.58
C LEU A 232 13.01 6.17 -7.12
N LEU A 233 12.01 6.60 -6.34
CA LEU A 233 12.17 6.83 -4.90
C LEU A 233 12.48 5.53 -4.16
N ALA A 234 11.83 4.42 -4.53
CA ALA A 234 12.08 3.09 -3.97
C ALA A 234 13.51 2.58 -4.18
N GLY A 235 14.18 3.03 -5.25
CA GLY A 235 15.57 2.74 -5.53
C GLY A 235 16.58 3.64 -4.82
N CYS A 236 16.14 4.62 -4.03
CA CYS A 236 16.99 5.50 -3.24
C CYS A 236 16.99 5.01 -1.77
N PRO A 237 18.05 4.32 -1.29
CA PRO A 237 18.05 3.72 0.05
C PRO A 237 17.92 4.73 1.20
N ASP A 238 18.32 5.99 0.95
CA ASP A 238 18.31 7.06 1.93
C ASP A 238 17.03 7.93 1.86
N PHE A 239 16.04 7.55 1.04
CA PHE A 239 14.74 8.21 0.98
C PHE A 239 13.71 7.52 1.89
N TYR A 240 13.12 8.26 2.82
CA TYR A 240 12.21 7.70 3.83
C TYR A 240 10.78 8.25 3.78
N GLU A 241 10.56 9.56 3.55
CA GLU A 241 9.21 10.14 3.53
C GLU A 241 9.12 11.36 2.61
N LEU A 242 8.02 11.45 1.86
CA LEU A 242 7.54 12.67 1.23
C LEU A 242 6.02 12.75 1.42
N LYS A 243 5.53 13.80 2.07
CA LYS A 243 4.11 13.95 2.40
C LYS A 243 3.60 15.35 2.15
N ARG A 244 2.34 15.46 1.73
CA ARG A 244 1.54 16.68 1.75
C ARG A 244 0.20 16.44 2.44
N THR A 245 -0.41 17.49 2.98
CA THR A 245 -1.73 17.41 3.62
C THR A 245 -2.80 16.98 2.62
N ARG A 246 -3.62 16.00 3.01
CA ARG A 246 -4.79 15.60 2.25
C ARG A 246 -5.96 16.52 2.57
N SER A 247 -6.65 17.00 1.54
CA SER A 247 -7.70 18.02 1.67
C SER A 247 -9.11 17.51 1.33
N THR A 248 -9.26 16.30 0.80
CA THR A 248 -10.53 15.75 0.34
C THR A 248 -10.64 14.25 0.68
N PRO A 249 -11.87 13.70 0.77
CA PRO A 249 -12.08 12.25 0.80
C PRO A 249 -11.62 11.58 -0.51
N PRO A 250 -11.23 10.30 -0.49
CA PRO A 250 -10.92 9.53 -1.69
C PRO A 250 -12.12 9.40 -2.63
N ASP A 251 -11.88 9.59 -3.92
CA ASP A 251 -12.72 9.10 -4.99
C ASP A 251 -12.34 7.64 -5.25
N VAL A 252 -13.21 6.74 -4.79
CA VAL A 252 -13.04 5.29 -4.90
C VAL A 252 -13.62 4.74 -6.20
N SER A 253 -14.29 5.58 -6.99
CA SER A 253 -14.93 5.14 -8.22
C SER A 253 -13.89 4.72 -9.25
N TYR A 254 -14.04 3.51 -9.74
CA TYR A 254 -13.18 2.95 -10.77
C TYR A 254 -14.01 2.20 -11.79
N ARG A 255 -13.96 2.65 -13.03
CA ARG A 255 -14.41 1.89 -14.19
C ARG A 255 -13.20 1.75 -15.10
N PRO A 256 -12.69 0.52 -15.33
CA PRO A 256 -11.66 0.33 -16.33
C PRO A 256 -12.19 0.90 -17.64
N MET A 257 -11.39 1.70 -18.33
CA MET A 257 -11.71 2.00 -19.72
C MET A 257 -11.67 0.66 -20.46
N GLU A 258 -12.82 0.19 -20.97
CA GLU A 258 -12.83 -0.95 -21.87
C GLU A 258 -11.85 -0.63 -23.00
N GLY A 259 -10.91 -1.56 -23.20
CA GLY A 259 -9.82 -1.36 -24.15
C GLY A 259 -10.40 -0.87 -25.47
N ARG A 260 -9.79 0.17 -26.04
CA ARG A 260 -9.83 0.30 -27.50
C ARG A 260 -9.31 -1.03 -28.01
N HIS A 261 -10.20 -1.89 -28.47
CA HIS A 261 -9.84 -2.93 -29.42
C HIS A 261 -8.93 -2.24 -30.43
N ARG A 262 -7.67 -2.66 -30.51
CA ARG A 262 -6.85 -2.43 -31.70
C ARG A 262 -7.46 -3.31 -32.80
N ASP A 263 -8.68 -3.00 -33.19
CA ASP A 263 -9.25 -3.46 -34.44
C ASP A 263 -8.77 -2.50 -35.53
N GLU A 264 -7.81 -3.05 -36.27
CA GLU A 264 -7.73 -2.97 -37.71
C GLU A 264 -7.13 -1.72 -38.41
N ARG A 265 -5.99 -2.02 -39.05
CA ARG A 265 -5.61 -1.66 -40.43
C ARG A 265 -5.22 -0.21 -40.72
N ARG A 266 -3.91 -0.01 -40.88
CA ARG A 266 -3.32 0.34 -42.19
C ARG A 266 -1.89 -0.16 -42.29
#